data_AF-A0A947J7G3-F1
#
_entry.id   AF-A0A947J7G3-F1
#
_cell.length_a   1.000
_cell.length_b   1.000
_cell.length_c   1.000
_cell.angle_alpha   90.00
_cell.angle_beta   90.00
_cell.angle_gamma   90.00
#
_symmetry.space_group_name_H-M   'P 1'
#
loop_
_entity.id
_entity.type
_entity.pdbx_description
1 polymer ?
#
loop_
_entity_poly.entity_id
_entity_poly.type
_entity_poly.pdbx_seq_one_letter_code
_entity_poly.pdbx_strand_id
1 'polypeptide(L)'
;MRRTLWVAAGAAALMCGTAAMAAETQLSWYGYYKLDIAYDSAVSSHGNFAMWVKDHAQDDATATTSITARQTRVGFKMKREDVSGNLEFDFYGSPSAENKPFIQMRKAYVDLPVGPVSLRAGQDSDL
;
A
#
# COMPACT_ATOMS: atom_id res chain seq x y z
N MET A 1 6.90 5.82 -82.38
CA MET A 1 5.98 5.25 -81.36
C MET A 1 5.97 6.19 -80.16
N ARG A 2 4.91 6.99 -79.98
CA ARG A 2 4.76 7.93 -78.86
C ARG A 2 4.01 7.22 -77.73
N ARG A 3 4.64 7.05 -76.56
CA ARG A 3 4.00 6.53 -75.35
C ARG A 3 3.70 7.69 -74.41
N THR A 4 2.41 7.96 -74.23
CA THR A 4 1.86 8.88 -73.23
C THR A 4 1.94 8.20 -71.86
N LEU A 5 2.61 8.82 -70.90
CA LEU A 5 2.64 8.36 -69.51
C LEU A 5 1.66 9.22 -68.70
N TRP A 6 0.64 8.59 -68.13
CA TRP A 6 -0.26 9.23 -67.15
C TRP A 6 0.35 9.04 -65.76
N VAL A 7 0.63 10.14 -65.06
CA VAL A 7 0.98 10.09 -63.63
C VAL A 7 -0.32 10.33 -62.86
N ALA A 8 -0.86 9.27 -62.25
CA ALA A 8 -1.90 9.39 -61.25
C ALA A 8 -1.23 9.64 -59.89
N ALA A 9 -1.29 10.89 -59.41
CA ALA A 9 -0.90 11.23 -58.05
C ALA A 9 -2.05 10.86 -57.09
N GLY A 10 -1.95 9.68 -56.48
CA GLY A 10 -2.82 9.27 -55.38
C GLY A 10 -2.38 9.98 -54.09
N ALA A 11 -3.18 10.94 -53.62
CA ALA A 11 -3.00 11.55 -52.32
C ALA A 11 -3.34 10.52 -51.23
N ALA A 12 -2.33 10.01 -50.54
CA ALA A 12 -2.52 9.27 -49.30
C ALA A 12 -2.92 10.26 -48.20
N ALA A 13 -4.20 10.32 -47.87
CA ALA A 13 -4.68 11.01 -46.69
C ALA A 13 -4.15 10.25 -45.45
N LEU A 14 -3.11 10.81 -44.81
CA LEU A 14 -2.68 10.39 -43.48
C LEU A 14 -3.78 10.81 -42.49
N MET A 15 -4.74 9.92 -42.24
CA MET A 15 -5.59 10.05 -41.07
C MET A 15 -4.72 9.76 -39.84
N CYS A 16 -4.16 10.82 -39.25
CA CYS A 16 -3.64 10.78 -37.89
C CYS A 16 -4.84 10.70 -36.95
N GLY A 17 -5.38 9.49 -36.79
CA GLY A 17 -6.32 9.21 -35.72
C GLY A 17 -5.56 9.27 -34.40
N THR A 18 -5.80 10.33 -33.62
CA THR A 18 -5.43 10.36 -32.21
C THR A 18 -6.28 9.33 -31.49
N ALA A 19 -5.81 8.08 -31.47
CA ALA A 19 -6.26 7.13 -30.48
C ALA A 19 -5.85 7.70 -29.12
N ALA A 20 -6.81 8.24 -28.37
CA ALA A 20 -6.64 8.40 -26.94
C ALA A 20 -6.33 7.02 -26.40
N MET A 21 -5.05 6.75 -26.12
CA MET A 21 -4.63 5.55 -25.40
C MET A 21 -5.38 5.62 -24.07
N ALA A 22 -6.42 4.80 -23.90
CA ALA A 22 -7.08 4.68 -22.63
C ALA A 22 -6.00 4.29 -21.62
N ALA A 23 -5.69 5.18 -20.69
CA ALA A 23 -4.59 4.93 -19.78
C ALA A 23 -4.83 3.64 -19.02
N GLU A 24 -3.88 2.73 -19.17
CA GLU A 24 -3.87 1.44 -18.52
C GLU A 24 -3.75 1.65 -17.01
N THR A 25 -4.71 1.09 -16.27
CA THR A 25 -4.65 1.09 -14.81
C THR A 25 -3.69 0.01 -14.36
N GLN A 26 -2.60 0.41 -13.72
CA GLN A 26 -1.63 -0.50 -13.11
C GLN A 26 -2.04 -0.78 -11.67
N LEU A 27 -2.26 -2.04 -11.33
CA LEU A 27 -2.49 -2.52 -9.98
C LEU A 27 -1.31 -3.41 -9.56
N SER A 28 -0.70 -3.08 -8.43
CA SER A 28 0.35 -3.91 -7.82
C SER A 28 0.02 -4.19 -6.37
N TRP A 29 0.31 -5.40 -5.92
CA TRP A 29 0.18 -5.80 -4.52
C TRP A 29 1.56 -5.88 -3.89
N TYR A 30 1.64 -5.61 -2.59
CA TYR A 30 2.88 -5.70 -1.82
C TYR A 30 2.56 -6.08 -0.38
N GLY A 31 3.57 -6.49 0.37
CA GLY A 31 3.37 -6.89 1.76
C GLY A 31 4.41 -7.89 2.23
N TYR A 32 4.16 -8.45 3.41
CA TYR A 32 4.98 -9.51 3.99
C TYR A 32 4.19 -10.27 5.05
N TYR A 33 4.56 -11.53 5.24
CA TYR A 33 4.17 -12.32 6.41
C TYR A 33 5.23 -12.16 7.49
N LYS A 34 4.82 -11.91 8.73
CA LYS A 34 5.74 -11.79 9.86
C LYS A 34 5.20 -12.52 11.07
N LEU A 35 6.06 -13.33 11.67
CA LEU A 35 5.84 -13.99 12.95
C LEU A 35 6.87 -13.41 13.93
N ASP A 36 6.37 -12.85 15.01
CA ASP A 36 7.17 -12.27 16.09
C ASP A 36 7.03 -13.15 17.33
N ILE A 37 8.18 -13.45 17.95
CA ILE A 37 8.28 -14.21 19.20
C ILE A 37 9.14 -13.39 20.16
N ALA A 38 8.63 -13.15 21.36
CA ALA A 38 9.32 -12.42 22.41
C ALA A 38 9.27 -13.21 23.71
N TYR A 39 10.38 -13.19 24.44
CA TYR A 39 10.48 -13.68 25.81
C TYR A 39 10.92 -12.51 26.68
N ASP A 40 10.06 -12.12 27.60
CA ASP A 40 10.29 -11.01 28.52
C ASP A 40 10.49 -11.57 29.94
N SER A 41 11.54 -11.13 30.64
CA SER A 41 11.81 -11.52 32.04
C SER A 41 10.86 -10.88 33.05
N ALA A 42 10.08 -9.88 32.63
CA ALA A 42 9.04 -9.23 33.40
C ALA A 42 7.87 -8.88 32.48
N VAL A 43 6.64 -8.84 33.01
CA VAL A 43 5.42 -8.60 32.22
C VAL A 43 5.49 -7.25 31.51
N SER A 44 5.50 -7.29 30.17
CA SER A 44 5.45 -6.10 29.32
C SER A 44 3.99 -5.64 29.11
N SER A 45 3.83 -4.34 28.87
CA SER A 45 2.57 -3.74 28.44
C SER A 45 2.10 -4.38 27.13
N HIS A 46 0.79 -4.62 26.97
CA HIS A 46 0.13 -5.15 25.76
C HIS A 46 0.57 -6.56 25.26
N GLY A 47 1.58 -7.20 25.87
CA GLY A 47 2.00 -8.59 25.65
C GLY A 47 2.63 -8.84 24.27
N ASN A 48 1.90 -8.57 23.19
CA ASN A 48 2.33 -8.74 21.80
C ASN A 48 3.11 -7.54 21.24
N PHE A 49 3.29 -6.48 22.05
CA PHE A 49 4.00 -5.26 21.68
C PHE A 49 4.52 -4.57 22.95
N ALA A 50 5.82 -4.69 23.22
CA ALA A 50 6.43 -4.13 24.42
C ALA A 50 6.55 -2.60 24.30
N MET A 51 5.88 -1.87 25.20
CA MET A 51 6.04 -0.42 25.33
C MET A 51 6.74 -0.02 26.63
N TRP A 52 6.34 -0.63 27.75
CA TRP A 52 6.95 -0.47 29.06
C TRP A 52 6.78 -1.77 29.85
N VAL A 53 7.57 -1.93 30.91
CA VAL A 53 7.43 -3.04 31.88
C VAL A 53 6.39 -2.63 32.91
N LYS A 54 5.46 -3.53 33.25
CA LYS A 54 4.48 -3.27 34.32
C LYS A 54 5.17 -3.27 35.68
N ASP A 55 4.70 -2.40 36.56
CA ASP A 55 5.16 -2.36 37.95
C ASP A 55 4.98 -3.74 38.59
N HIS A 56 6.01 -4.17 39.31
CA HIS A 56 6.06 -5.42 40.06
C HIS A 56 6.86 -5.18 41.35
N ALA A 57 6.56 -5.95 42.40
CA ALA A 57 7.34 -5.88 43.63
C ALA A 57 8.77 -6.40 43.38
N GLN A 58 9.70 -6.01 44.25
CA GLN A 58 11.07 -6.53 44.21
C GLN A 58 11.03 -8.06 44.31
N ASP A 59 11.74 -8.73 43.40
CA ASP A 59 11.80 -10.19 43.25
C ASP A 59 10.48 -10.90 42.85
N ASP A 60 9.44 -10.15 42.41
CA ASP A 60 8.14 -10.68 41.95
C ASP A 60 7.94 -10.52 40.42
N ALA A 61 9.04 -10.49 39.66
CA ALA A 61 8.97 -10.42 38.22
C ALA A 61 8.48 -11.75 37.64
N THR A 62 7.35 -11.71 36.92
CA THR A 62 6.84 -12.86 36.17
C THR A 62 7.30 -12.81 34.72
N ALA A 63 8.00 -13.86 34.27
CA ALA A 63 8.40 -14.01 32.88
C ALA A 63 7.20 -14.32 31.97
N THR A 64 7.18 -13.75 30.77
CA THR A 64 6.11 -13.93 29.79
C THR A 64 6.66 -14.21 28.40
N THR A 65 6.00 -15.12 27.68
CA THR A 65 6.28 -15.40 26.27
C THR A 65 5.12 -14.94 25.42
N SER A 66 5.42 -14.20 24.36
CA SER A 66 4.44 -13.68 23.41
C SER A 66 4.76 -14.17 22.01
N ILE A 67 3.73 -14.63 21.28
CA ILE A 67 3.84 -15.10 19.90
C ILE A 67 2.72 -14.44 19.11
N THR A 68 3.05 -13.72 18.05
CA THR A 68 2.07 -12.96 17.27
C THR A 68 2.43 -12.88 15.80
N ALA A 69 1.41 -12.87 14.94
CA ALA A 69 1.58 -12.59 13.51
C ALA A 69 0.97 -11.24 13.09
N ARG A 70 0.64 -10.37 14.08
CA ARG A 70 -0.14 -9.14 13.86
C ARG A 70 0.54 -8.10 12.96
N GLN A 71 1.87 -8.18 12.82
CA GLN A 71 2.61 -7.30 11.92
C GLN A 71 2.55 -7.72 10.45
N THR A 72 2.00 -8.90 10.13
CA THR A 72 1.74 -9.28 8.74
C THR A 72 0.99 -8.15 8.02
N ARG A 73 1.45 -7.81 6.83
CA ARG A 73 1.01 -6.62 6.11
C ARG A 73 0.66 -6.95 4.68
N VAL A 74 -0.43 -6.37 4.20
CA VAL A 74 -0.87 -6.46 2.82
C VAL A 74 -1.21 -5.06 2.33
N GLY A 75 -0.77 -4.70 1.14
CA GLY A 75 -1.07 -3.43 0.52
C GLY A 75 -1.23 -3.53 -0.99
N PHE A 76 -1.87 -2.51 -1.54
CA PHE A 76 -2.20 -2.37 -2.95
C PHE A 76 -1.82 -0.95 -3.39
N LYS A 77 -1.04 -0.86 -4.46
CA LYS A 77 -0.76 0.40 -5.14
C LYS A 77 -1.48 0.42 -6.47
N MET A 78 -2.13 1.54 -6.74
CA MET A 78 -2.84 1.80 -7.98
C MET A 78 -2.17 2.97 -8.68
N LYS A 79 -1.99 2.89 -10.00
CA LYS A 79 -1.51 4.01 -10.80
C LYS A 79 -2.28 4.07 -12.11
N ARG A 80 -2.71 5.28 -12.47
CA ARG A 80 -3.33 5.57 -13.76
C ARG A 80 -2.92 6.97 -14.18
N GLU A 81 -2.15 7.08 -15.26
CA GLU A 81 -1.52 8.35 -15.68
C GLU A 81 -0.72 8.96 -14.50
N ASP A 82 -1.04 10.21 -14.16
CA ASP A 82 -0.44 10.98 -13.07
C ASP A 82 -1.18 10.80 -11.73
N VAL A 83 -2.28 10.04 -11.71
CA VAL A 83 -3.00 9.67 -10.49
C VAL A 83 -2.40 8.41 -9.91
N SER A 84 -2.10 8.42 -8.61
CA SER A 84 -1.67 7.21 -7.89
C SER A 84 -2.40 7.06 -6.58
N GLY A 85 -2.50 5.84 -6.06
CA GLY A 85 -3.16 5.58 -4.78
C GLY A 85 -2.52 4.40 -4.06
N ASN A 86 -2.72 4.37 -2.75
CA ASN A 86 -2.20 3.31 -1.90
C ASN A 86 -3.21 2.94 -0.81
N LEU A 87 -3.42 1.64 -0.67
CA LEU A 87 -4.25 1.03 0.35
C LEU A 87 -3.40 -0.01 1.10
N GLU A 88 -3.24 0.13 2.41
CA GLU A 88 -2.39 -0.75 3.22
C GLU A 88 -3.11 -1.17 4.49
N PHE A 89 -3.00 -2.46 4.84
CA PHE A 89 -3.58 -3.07 6.03
C PHE A 89 -2.54 -3.86 6.83
N ASP A 90 -2.70 -3.88 8.15
CA ASP A 90 -2.08 -4.86 9.05
C ASP A 90 -3.11 -5.45 10.03
N PHE A 91 -2.67 -6.22 11.02
CA PHE A 91 -3.53 -6.93 11.96
C PHE A 91 -3.42 -6.40 13.40
N TYR A 92 -3.00 -5.14 13.59
CA TYR A 92 -2.88 -4.49 14.90
C TYR A 92 -4.15 -3.75 15.34
N GLY A 93 -5.29 -3.96 14.68
CA GLY A 93 -6.56 -3.32 15.01
C GLY A 93 -6.98 -3.49 16.47
N SER A 94 -7.83 -2.55 16.94
CA SER A 94 -8.25 -2.45 18.34
C SER A 94 -8.79 -3.78 18.90
N PRO A 95 -8.38 -4.17 20.12
CA PRO A 95 -8.68 -5.49 20.65
C PRO A 95 -10.17 -5.72 20.96
N SER A 96 -10.63 -6.95 20.69
CA SER A 96 -11.70 -7.63 21.42
C SER A 96 -11.06 -8.59 22.43
N ALA A 97 -11.82 -9.04 23.45
CA ALA A 97 -11.36 -9.83 24.59
C ALA A 97 -10.77 -11.23 24.25
N GLU A 98 -10.65 -11.56 22.97
CA GLU A 98 -10.27 -12.87 22.46
C GLU A 98 -9.08 -12.70 21.51
N ASN A 99 -8.17 -13.68 21.45
CA ASN A 99 -6.94 -13.66 20.66
C ASN A 99 -7.19 -13.71 19.14
N LYS A 100 -7.95 -12.74 18.63
CA LYS A 100 -8.37 -12.58 17.24
C LYS A 100 -7.66 -11.34 16.69
N PRO A 101 -6.80 -11.48 15.67
CA PRO A 101 -6.23 -10.34 14.99
C PRO A 101 -7.34 -9.52 14.30
N PHE A 102 -7.31 -8.19 14.43
CA PHE A 102 -8.25 -7.29 13.77
C PHE A 102 -7.52 -6.51 12.67
N ILE A 103 -8.17 -6.39 11.52
CA ILE A 103 -7.62 -5.62 10.40
C ILE A 103 -7.59 -4.14 10.79
N GLN A 104 -6.43 -3.51 10.63
CA GLN A 104 -6.23 -2.08 10.77
C GLN A 104 -5.79 -1.48 9.45
N MET A 105 -6.46 -0.41 9.04
CA MET A 105 -6.07 0.39 7.88
C MET A 105 -4.90 1.29 8.25
N ARG A 106 -3.78 1.13 7.54
CA ARG A 106 -2.55 1.92 7.75
C ARG A 106 -2.45 3.09 6.78
N LYS A 107 -2.71 2.84 5.50
CA LYS A 107 -2.69 3.84 4.42
C LYS A 107 -3.95 3.69 3.60
N ALA A 108 -4.57 4.81 3.25
CA ALA A 108 -5.68 4.90 2.33
C ALA A 108 -5.69 6.31 1.75
N TYR A 109 -4.91 6.52 0.69
CA TYR A 109 -4.76 7.82 0.06
C TYR A 109 -4.73 7.73 -1.46
N VAL A 110 -4.99 8.89 -2.08
CA VAL A 110 -4.80 9.15 -3.50
C VAL A 110 -3.94 10.41 -3.67
N ASP A 111 -3.05 10.37 -4.65
CA ASP A 111 -2.24 11.49 -5.12
C ASP A 111 -2.82 11.96 -6.46
N LEU A 112 -3.17 13.24 -6.53
CA LEU A 112 -3.80 13.87 -7.69
C LEU A 112 -2.91 15.00 -8.22
N PRO A 113 -2.67 15.08 -9.54
CA PRO A 113 -1.96 16.22 -10.12
C PRO A 113 -2.85 17.47 -10.08
N VAL A 114 -2.35 18.56 -9.50
CA VAL A 114 -3.01 19.88 -9.48
C VAL A 114 -2.02 20.91 -10.03
N GLY A 115 -1.93 21.00 -11.35
CA GLY A 115 -0.95 21.85 -12.03
C GLY A 115 0.48 21.39 -11.74
N PRO A 116 1.37 22.26 -11.19
CA PRO A 116 2.75 21.88 -10.90
C PRO A 116 2.92 21.12 -9.58
N VAL A 117 1.86 20.92 -8.79
CA VAL A 117 1.92 20.24 -7.48
C VAL A 117 1.11 18.95 -7.49
N SER A 118 1.44 18.03 -6.58
CA SER A 118 0.64 16.84 -6.30
C SER A 118 -0.11 17.03 -4.99
N LEU A 119 -1.42 16.83 -5.00
CA LEU A 119 -2.28 16.86 -3.83
C LEU A 119 -2.55 15.44 -3.35
N ARG A 120 -2.09 15.13 -2.13
CA ARG A 120 -2.44 13.90 -1.43
C ARG A 120 -3.72 14.09 -0.62
N ALA A 121 -4.70 13.22 -0.84
CA ALA A 121 -5.93 13.17 -0.08
C ALA A 121 -6.15 11.78 0.52
N GLY A 122 -6.33 11.71 1.84
CA GLY A 122 -6.61 10.47 2.57
C GLY A 122 -5.72 10.29 3.80
N GLN A 123 -5.67 9.05 4.29
CA GLN A 123 -4.86 8.66 5.44
C GLN A 123 -3.48 8.21 4.96
N ASP A 124 -2.43 8.90 5.42
CA ASP A 124 -1.04 8.48 5.27
C ASP A 124 -0.26 8.87 6.54
N SER A 125 1.00 8.47 6.62
CA SER A 125 1.90 8.91 7.67
C SER A 125 2.18 10.42 7.58
N ASP A 126 2.30 11.08 8.72
CA ASP A 126 2.74 12.48 8.82
C ASP A 126 4.21 12.67 8.38
N LEU A 127 4.96 11.58 8.19
CA LEU A 127 6.40 11.51 7.86
C LEU A 127 6.69 10.45 6.79
#